data_AF-A0A969JQ31-F1
#
_entry.id   AF-A0A969JQ31-F1
#
_cell.length_a   1.000
_cell.length_b   1.000
_cell.length_c   1.000
_cell.angle_alpha   90.00
_cell.angle_beta   90.00
_cell.angle_gamma   90.00
#
_symmetry.space_group_name_H-M   'P 1'
#
loop_
_entity.id
_entity.type
_entity.pdbx_description
1 polymer ?
#
loop_
_entity_poly.entity_id
_entity_poly.type
_entity_poly.pdbx_seq_one_letter_code
_entity_poly.pdbx_strand_id
1 'polypeptide(L)'
;MDCNPSPAGHLANSWIYVYVSIDHYLYDLKHSKKPLNFWSTLSYFFMLPNVVFPFYPVVDHNTFVRTYYNTDQHAIYQSGIIWIFIGTVQLIAYRIVNYYLVISPEEITTTWQLIQYMLSNFLLYLRVTGQFHLIVGLLNLFGFNLPRANERYLLATSFTDLWRRANIYWKDFMQKIFYYPTFVWLSKKKISNTTSLIITMIIVFVATWFLHSYQWFWLRGAFLFAGYDILFWSLLAVLVLASALREARKGRARSLGPQRWTLKDISVLGVKNSATLFTLTFLWTLWSSTSIEEWLLLWSPALSFQGLQTIIIAFFVAAIILGALKWIYENPSWVASSKKTQPKYFQSALLYGGATLSILLLGSPVIYNRLDEGPKNFISDITTQRLSNRDAELLQRGYYEDLIGVNRFNSELWDVYSKRPTDWPLIDETEAAQFTDDFRLMVLNANVSIVFHGEQFSINSWGMRDQEYALTPPPDTYRIVLVGPSFVMGSGVADDEIFDAIHRKSIKFG
;
A
#
# COMPACT_ATOMS: atom_id res chain seq x y z
N MET A 1 -6.55 -0.53 34.38
CA MET A 1 -6.26 0.80 33.78
C MET A 1 -6.88 0.76 32.41
N ASP A 2 -8.07 1.37 32.32
CA ASP A 2 -8.98 1.24 31.20
C ASP A 2 -8.45 1.98 29.97
N CYS A 3 -7.97 1.23 28.98
CA CYS A 3 -7.71 1.75 27.64
C CYS A 3 -8.97 1.52 26.79
N ASN A 4 -9.93 2.42 26.92
CA ASN A 4 -11.11 2.50 26.08
C ASN A 4 -10.72 3.10 24.72
N PRO A 5 -10.80 2.40 23.57
CA PRO A 5 -10.44 2.98 22.29
C PRO A 5 -11.61 3.83 21.77
N SER A 6 -11.45 5.15 21.83
CA SER A 6 -12.47 6.11 21.37
C SER A 6 -12.71 6.07 19.85
N PRO A 7 -13.87 6.56 19.35
CA PRO A 7 -14.21 6.69 17.92
C PRO A 7 -13.35 7.69 17.11
N ALA A 8 -12.24 8.18 17.66
CA ALA A 8 -11.47 9.32 17.16
C ALA A 8 -10.61 9.03 15.91
N GLY A 9 -10.57 7.80 15.39
CA GLY A 9 -9.67 7.41 14.31
C GLY A 9 -9.84 8.17 12.99
N HIS A 10 -11.07 8.56 12.64
CA HIS A 10 -11.31 9.35 11.42
C HIS A 10 -10.88 10.82 11.56
N LEU A 11 -11.05 11.41 12.75
CA LEU A 11 -10.63 12.79 13.02
C LEU A 11 -9.11 12.89 13.20
N ALA A 12 -8.47 11.91 13.84
CA ALA A 12 -7.02 11.84 14.07
C ALA A 12 -6.19 11.95 12.77
N ASN A 13 -6.67 11.37 11.67
CA ASN A 13 -5.92 11.31 10.41
C ASN A 13 -5.87 12.64 9.66
N SER A 14 -6.94 13.45 9.73
CA SER A 14 -6.94 14.82 9.21
C SER A 14 -5.90 15.71 9.91
N TRP A 15 -5.51 15.41 11.16
CA TRP A 15 -4.52 16.20 11.90
C TRP A 15 -3.09 15.99 11.40
N ILE A 16 -2.72 14.81 10.87
CA ILE A 16 -1.36 14.55 10.35
C ILE A 16 -1.03 15.51 9.21
N TYR A 17 -1.96 15.65 8.25
CA TYR A 17 -1.82 16.62 7.17
C TYR A 17 -1.74 18.04 7.73
N VAL A 18 -2.59 18.39 8.70
CA VAL A 18 -2.60 19.72 9.32
C VAL A 18 -1.26 20.03 9.99
N TYR A 19 -0.65 19.11 10.74
CA TYR A 19 0.65 19.34 11.39
C TYR A 19 1.78 19.58 10.39
N VAL A 20 1.93 18.71 9.38
CA VAL A 20 2.96 18.91 8.33
C VAL A 20 2.65 20.16 7.48
N SER A 21 1.37 20.49 7.31
CA SER A 21 0.93 21.71 6.62
C SER A 21 1.19 22.97 7.44
N ILE A 22 1.15 22.90 8.77
CA ILE A 22 1.51 24.00 9.67
C ILE A 22 2.99 24.34 9.50
N ASP A 23 3.88 23.34 9.42
CA ASP A 23 5.31 23.59 9.21
C ASP A 23 5.59 24.31 7.88
N HIS A 24 4.92 23.89 6.79
CA HIS A 24 4.99 24.58 5.50
C HIS A 24 4.46 26.00 5.60
N TYR A 25 3.29 26.16 6.21
CA TYR A 25 2.63 27.43 6.36
C TYR A 25 3.50 28.40 7.15
N LEU A 26 4.06 27.99 8.30
CA LEU A 26 4.97 28.80 9.12
C LEU A 26 6.28 29.12 8.39
N TYR A 27 6.85 28.15 7.66
CA TYR A 27 8.03 28.40 6.84
C TYR A 27 7.75 29.42 5.75
N ASP A 28 6.61 29.29 5.05
CA ASP A 28 6.20 30.19 3.99
C ASP A 28 5.82 31.57 4.52
N LEU A 29 5.17 31.64 5.67
CA LEU A 29 4.90 32.89 6.39
C LEU A 29 6.17 33.69 6.64
N LYS A 30 7.22 33.00 7.15
CA LYS A 30 8.50 33.63 7.46
C LYS A 30 9.21 34.18 6.22
N HIS A 31 8.97 33.61 5.04
CA HIS A 31 9.67 33.95 3.80
C HIS A 31 8.79 34.60 2.73
N SER A 32 7.48 34.73 2.97
CA SER A 32 6.52 35.35 2.05
C SER A 32 6.59 36.87 2.13
N LYS A 33 6.53 37.51 0.96
CA LYS A 33 6.44 38.97 0.82
C LYS A 33 5.01 39.47 0.59
N LYS A 34 4.03 38.56 0.42
CA LYS A 34 2.63 38.92 0.15
C LYS A 34 1.77 38.73 1.41
N PRO A 35 0.79 39.62 1.66
CA PRO A 35 -0.18 39.45 2.74
C PRO A 35 -1.03 38.21 2.48
N LEU A 36 -1.34 37.46 3.54
CA LEU A 36 -2.11 36.22 3.41
C LEU A 36 -3.59 36.54 3.40
N ASN A 37 -4.32 35.84 2.53
CA ASN A 37 -5.77 35.86 2.53
C ASN A 37 -6.27 34.78 3.51
N PHE A 38 -7.05 35.19 4.50
CA PHE A 38 -7.68 34.30 5.48
C PHE A 38 -8.38 33.11 4.82
N TRP A 39 -9.12 33.36 3.74
CA TRP A 39 -9.86 32.30 3.02
C TRP A 39 -8.95 31.32 2.30
N SER A 40 -7.80 31.79 1.79
CA SER A 40 -6.80 30.90 1.18
C SER A 40 -6.13 30.01 2.22
N THR A 41 -5.84 30.56 3.40
CA THR A 41 -5.29 29.79 4.53
C THR A 41 -6.29 28.74 5.01
N LEU A 42 -7.57 29.11 5.16
CA LEU A 42 -8.61 28.17 5.56
C LEU A 42 -8.78 27.05 4.51
N SER A 43 -8.80 27.42 3.22
CA SER A 43 -8.90 26.44 2.12
C SER A 43 -7.70 25.48 2.06
N TYR A 44 -6.52 25.94 2.47
CA TYR A 44 -5.31 25.11 2.49
C TYR A 44 -5.36 24.05 3.60
N PHE A 45 -5.76 24.42 4.83
CA PHE A 45 -5.86 23.45 5.92
C PHE A 45 -7.05 22.49 5.78
N PHE A 46 -8.13 22.95 5.13
CA PHE A 46 -9.37 22.19 4.94
C PHE A 46 -9.58 21.81 3.47
N MET A 47 -8.53 21.37 2.77
CA MET A 47 -8.69 20.83 1.42
C MET A 47 -9.67 19.65 1.45
N LEU A 48 -10.74 19.76 0.67
CA LEU A 48 -11.87 18.83 0.68
C LEU A 48 -11.46 17.35 0.61
N PRO A 49 -10.51 16.92 -0.25
CA PRO A 49 -10.13 15.52 -0.30
C PRO A 49 -9.38 15.04 0.97
N ASN A 50 -8.76 15.92 1.76
CA ASN A 50 -8.10 15.54 3.01
C ASN A 50 -9.08 15.00 4.08
N VAL A 51 -10.38 15.32 3.96
CA VAL A 51 -11.42 14.79 4.87
C VAL A 51 -11.71 13.32 4.58
N VAL A 52 -11.61 12.90 3.31
CA VAL A 52 -11.97 11.55 2.86
C VAL A 52 -10.75 10.64 2.78
N PHE A 53 -9.59 11.20 2.45
CA PHE A 53 -8.36 10.46 2.25
C PHE A 53 -7.42 10.62 3.44
N PRO A 54 -7.33 9.65 4.36
CA PRO A 54 -6.50 9.76 5.56
C PRO A 54 -5.00 9.80 5.24
N PHE A 55 -4.60 9.24 4.08
CA PHE A 55 -3.24 9.35 3.58
C PHE A 55 -3.19 10.32 2.39
N TYR A 56 -2.52 11.46 2.59
CA TYR A 56 -2.64 12.63 1.72
C TYR A 56 -1.26 13.14 1.25
N PRO A 57 -1.11 13.60 -0.01
CA PRO A 57 0.15 14.16 -0.48
C PRO A 57 0.47 15.48 0.24
N VAL A 58 1.73 15.66 0.63
CA VAL A 58 2.17 16.88 1.33
C VAL A 58 2.25 18.06 0.35
N VAL A 59 1.12 18.73 0.14
CA VAL A 59 1.02 19.89 -0.75
C VAL A 59 1.58 21.13 -0.05
N ASP A 60 2.55 21.78 -0.69
CA ASP A 60 3.13 23.03 -0.23
C ASP A 60 2.15 24.22 -0.34
N HIS A 61 2.06 25.06 0.69
CA HIS A 61 1.15 26.22 0.73
C HIS A 61 1.40 27.21 -0.42
N ASN A 62 2.64 27.61 -0.64
CA ASN A 62 2.97 28.50 -1.76
C ASN A 62 2.60 27.91 -3.11
N THR A 63 2.81 26.61 -3.30
CA THR A 63 2.39 25.89 -4.51
C THR A 63 0.87 25.88 -4.63
N PHE A 64 0.14 25.58 -3.56
CA PHE A 64 -1.32 25.60 -3.53
C PHE A 64 -1.89 26.96 -3.94
N VAL A 65 -1.41 28.05 -3.34
CA VAL A 65 -1.89 29.41 -3.66
C VAL A 65 -1.52 29.82 -5.07
N ARG A 66 -0.29 29.55 -5.52
CA ARG A 66 0.21 30.00 -6.83
C ARG A 66 -0.35 29.20 -8.01
N THR A 67 -0.92 28.02 -7.76
CA THR A 67 -1.45 27.14 -8.80
C THR A 67 -2.94 27.30 -9.04
N TYR A 68 -3.64 28.04 -8.18
CA TYR A 68 -5.06 28.34 -8.36
C TYR A 68 -5.30 29.18 -9.62
N TYR A 69 -5.98 28.61 -10.62
CA TYR A 69 -6.28 29.20 -11.94
C TYR A 69 -5.11 29.95 -12.58
N ASN A 70 -3.90 29.37 -12.48
CA ASN A 70 -2.68 29.98 -13.00
C ASN A 70 -2.49 29.84 -14.52
N THR A 71 -3.35 29.06 -15.18
CA THR A 71 -3.36 28.80 -16.61
C THR A 71 -4.82 28.64 -17.07
N ASP A 72 -5.03 28.39 -18.36
CA ASP A 72 -6.35 28.11 -18.92
C ASP A 72 -7.10 27.02 -18.13
N GLN A 73 -8.33 27.33 -17.71
CA GLN A 73 -9.15 26.46 -16.87
C GLN A 73 -9.37 25.08 -17.49
N HIS A 74 -9.54 25.01 -18.82
CA HIS A 74 -9.81 23.75 -19.50
C HIS A 74 -8.57 22.83 -19.50
N ALA A 75 -7.36 23.39 -19.58
CA ALA A 75 -6.12 22.64 -19.43
C ALA A 75 -5.96 22.06 -18.01
N ILE A 76 -6.37 22.82 -16.98
CA ILE A 76 -6.36 22.35 -15.58
C ILE A 76 -7.34 21.18 -15.43
N TYR A 77 -8.58 21.35 -15.89
CA TYR A 77 -9.62 20.31 -15.79
C TYR A 77 -9.26 19.07 -16.60
N GLN A 78 -8.68 19.22 -17.79
CA GLN A 78 -8.18 18.11 -18.60
C GLN A 78 -7.15 17.29 -17.84
N SER A 79 -6.19 17.96 -17.20
CA SER A 79 -5.20 17.29 -16.35
C SER A 79 -5.87 16.58 -15.18
N GLY A 80 -6.88 17.20 -14.57
CA GLY A 80 -7.67 16.61 -13.48
C GLY A 80 -8.32 15.29 -13.85
N ILE A 81 -9.05 15.25 -14.98
CA ILE A 81 -9.74 14.04 -15.47
C ILE A 81 -8.72 12.94 -15.79
N ILE A 82 -7.59 13.28 -16.40
CA ILE A 82 -6.52 12.31 -16.71
C ILE A 82 -5.96 11.70 -15.42
N TRP A 83 -5.70 12.51 -14.38
CA TRP A 83 -5.17 12.00 -13.12
C TRP A 83 -6.18 11.16 -12.34
N ILE A 84 -7.47 11.52 -12.37
CA ILE A 84 -8.55 10.69 -11.81
C ILE A 84 -8.59 9.32 -12.50
N PHE A 85 -8.54 9.30 -13.83
CA PHE A 85 -8.52 8.06 -14.59
C PHE A 85 -7.29 7.20 -14.26
N ILE A 86 -6.09 7.77 -14.28
CA ILE A 86 -4.85 7.06 -13.95
C ILE A 86 -4.90 6.53 -12.51
N GLY A 87 -5.36 7.35 -11.56
CA GLY A 87 -5.50 6.97 -10.16
C GLY A 87 -6.46 5.80 -9.98
N THR A 88 -7.60 5.83 -10.68
CA THR A 88 -8.61 4.75 -10.67
C THR A 88 -8.02 3.44 -11.20
N VAL A 89 -7.33 3.49 -12.34
CA VAL A 89 -6.67 2.31 -12.93
C VAL A 89 -5.60 1.74 -11.99
N GLN A 90 -4.81 2.60 -11.33
CA GLN A 90 -3.80 2.17 -10.36
C GLN A 90 -4.41 1.51 -9.13
N LEU A 91 -5.55 2.00 -8.63
CA LEU A 91 -6.25 1.40 -7.49
C LEU A 91 -6.87 0.04 -7.85
N ILE A 92 -7.38 -0.12 -9.07
CA ILE A 92 -7.86 -1.43 -9.57
C ILE A 92 -6.68 -2.39 -9.74
N ALA A 93 -5.59 -1.93 -10.34
CA ALA A 93 -4.38 -2.74 -10.49
C ALA A 93 -3.82 -3.16 -9.12
N TYR A 94 -3.84 -2.27 -8.13
CA TYR A 94 -3.50 -2.59 -6.74
C TYR A 94 -4.37 -3.73 -6.20
N ARG A 95 -5.69 -3.70 -6.38
CA ARG A 95 -6.58 -4.77 -5.91
C ARG A 95 -6.30 -6.10 -6.58
N ILE A 96 -6.03 -6.09 -7.88
CA ILE A 96 -5.63 -7.30 -8.62
C ILE A 96 -4.33 -7.87 -8.05
N VAL A 97 -3.33 -7.00 -7.78
CA VAL A 97 -2.07 -7.42 -7.15
C VAL A 97 -2.34 -8.00 -5.76
N ASN A 98 -3.11 -7.30 -4.92
CA ASN A 98 -3.37 -7.71 -3.54
C ASN A 98 -4.10 -9.05 -3.45
N TYR A 99 -5.08 -9.30 -4.33
CA TYR A 99 -5.92 -10.50 -4.26
C TYR A 99 -5.36 -11.70 -5.02
N TYR A 100 -4.60 -11.50 -6.10
CA TYR A 100 -4.17 -12.60 -6.96
C TYR A 100 -2.65 -12.81 -7.03
N LEU A 101 -1.83 -11.83 -6.64
CA LEU A 101 -0.37 -11.91 -6.79
C LEU A 101 0.39 -11.89 -5.47
N VAL A 102 -0.16 -11.29 -4.42
CA VAL A 102 0.46 -11.31 -3.10
C VAL A 102 0.29 -12.70 -2.49
N ILE A 103 1.41 -13.25 -2.01
CA ILE A 103 1.49 -14.52 -1.32
C ILE A 103 2.14 -14.31 0.04
N SER A 104 1.89 -15.23 0.97
CA SER A 104 2.50 -15.17 2.29
C SER A 104 3.93 -15.72 2.31
N PRO A 105 4.76 -15.29 3.28
CA PRO A 105 6.11 -15.82 3.47
C PRO A 105 6.18 -17.35 3.55
N GLU A 106 5.19 -18.00 4.18
CA GLU A 106 5.17 -19.47 4.36
C GLU A 106 4.92 -20.23 3.05
N GLU A 107 4.29 -19.62 2.06
CA GLU A 107 3.98 -20.25 0.76
C GLU A 107 5.21 -20.34 -0.16
N ILE A 108 6.29 -19.63 0.19
CA ILE A 108 7.48 -19.49 -0.66
C ILE A 108 8.35 -20.74 -0.55
N THR A 109 8.12 -21.68 -1.47
CA THR A 109 8.90 -22.92 -1.60
C THR A 109 9.80 -22.93 -2.84
N THR A 110 9.51 -22.05 -3.81
CA THR A 110 10.22 -21.96 -5.08
C THR A 110 10.76 -20.55 -5.35
N THR A 111 11.78 -20.47 -6.19
CA THR A 111 12.36 -19.17 -6.63
C THR A 111 11.36 -18.32 -7.42
N TRP A 112 10.42 -18.94 -8.13
CA TRP A 112 9.37 -18.20 -8.83
C TRP A 112 8.42 -17.50 -7.85
N GLN A 113 8.01 -18.19 -6.78
CA GLN A 113 7.23 -17.59 -5.71
C GLN A 113 8.01 -16.47 -5.01
N LEU A 114 9.32 -16.62 -4.80
CA LEU A 114 10.14 -15.54 -4.25
C LEU A 114 10.14 -14.31 -5.16
N ILE A 115 10.29 -14.48 -6.48
CA ILE A 115 10.21 -13.36 -7.45
C ILE A 115 8.81 -12.73 -7.43
N GLN A 116 7.76 -13.54 -7.40
CA GLN A 116 6.38 -13.08 -7.25
C GLN A 116 6.22 -12.26 -5.98
N TYR A 117 6.69 -12.75 -4.82
CA TYR A 117 6.65 -12.05 -3.54
C TYR A 117 7.38 -10.71 -3.59
N MET A 118 8.58 -10.66 -4.17
CA MET A 118 9.35 -9.42 -4.34
C MET A 118 8.58 -8.37 -5.16
N LEU A 119 8.03 -8.78 -6.30
CA LEU A 119 7.33 -7.88 -7.21
C LEU A 119 5.97 -7.45 -6.67
N SER A 120 5.16 -8.39 -6.17
CA SER A 120 3.80 -8.12 -5.69
C SER A 120 3.81 -7.19 -4.47
N ASN A 121 4.71 -7.42 -3.50
CA ASN A 121 4.85 -6.55 -2.33
C ASN A 121 5.21 -5.11 -2.71
N PHE A 122 6.13 -4.92 -3.65
CA PHE A 122 6.47 -3.59 -4.12
C PHE A 122 5.31 -2.95 -4.90
N LEU A 123 4.59 -3.72 -5.71
CA LEU A 123 3.43 -3.25 -6.45
C LEU A 123 2.25 -2.85 -5.56
N LEU A 124 2.21 -3.23 -4.28
CA LEU A 124 1.23 -2.67 -3.32
C LEU A 124 1.36 -1.15 -3.17
N TYR A 125 2.52 -0.56 -3.50
CA TYR A 125 2.69 0.88 -3.59
C TYR A 125 1.75 1.55 -4.62
N LEU A 126 1.16 0.79 -5.55
CA LEU A 126 0.11 1.28 -6.46
C LEU A 126 -1.07 1.90 -5.70
N ARG A 127 -1.41 1.39 -4.50
CA ARG A 127 -2.44 1.99 -3.63
C ARG A 127 -2.15 3.46 -3.34
N VAL A 128 -0.92 3.75 -2.90
CA VAL A 128 -0.46 5.10 -2.56
C VAL A 128 -0.44 5.99 -3.81
N THR A 129 0.14 5.50 -4.90
CA THR A 129 0.24 6.31 -6.12
C THR A 129 -1.12 6.60 -6.74
N GLY A 130 -2.03 5.62 -6.71
CA GLY A 130 -3.39 5.74 -7.23
C GLY A 130 -4.21 6.74 -6.42
N GLN A 131 -4.16 6.64 -5.09
CA GLN A 131 -4.80 7.59 -4.18
C GLN A 131 -4.27 9.01 -4.39
N PHE A 132 -2.96 9.20 -4.50
CA PHE A 132 -2.39 10.54 -4.71
C PHE A 132 -2.77 11.14 -6.07
N HIS A 133 -2.80 10.34 -7.15
CA HIS A 133 -3.26 10.83 -8.45
C HIS A 133 -4.76 11.17 -8.43
N LEU A 134 -5.58 10.40 -7.72
CA LEU A 134 -6.99 10.70 -7.55
C LEU A 134 -7.18 12.04 -6.81
N ILE A 135 -6.48 12.24 -5.69
CA ILE A 135 -6.52 13.49 -4.90
C ILE A 135 -6.09 14.70 -5.74
N VAL A 136 -4.92 14.61 -6.38
CA VAL A 136 -4.41 15.67 -7.25
C VAL A 136 -5.40 15.96 -8.39
N GLY A 137 -5.97 14.90 -8.99
CA GLY A 137 -6.95 15.03 -10.04
C GLY A 137 -8.22 15.76 -9.61
N LEU A 138 -8.72 15.47 -8.40
CA LEU A 138 -9.85 16.18 -7.80
C LEU A 138 -9.53 17.66 -7.55
N LEU A 139 -8.37 17.96 -6.97
CA LEU A 139 -7.94 19.35 -6.73
C LEU A 139 -7.79 20.15 -8.03
N ASN A 140 -7.33 19.51 -9.11
CA ASN A 140 -7.31 20.12 -10.43
C ASN A 140 -8.72 20.47 -10.94
N LEU A 141 -9.74 19.65 -10.67
CA LEU A 141 -11.14 20.02 -11.00
C LEU A 141 -11.64 21.23 -10.20
N PHE A 142 -11.10 21.47 -9.01
CA PHE A 142 -11.36 22.69 -8.23
C PHE A 142 -10.49 23.90 -8.66
N GLY A 143 -9.70 23.77 -9.72
CA GLY A 143 -8.91 24.85 -10.30
C GLY A 143 -7.47 24.97 -9.77
N PHE A 144 -7.01 24.07 -8.90
CA PHE A 144 -5.61 24.04 -8.44
C PHE A 144 -4.76 23.26 -9.44
N ASN A 145 -3.92 23.93 -10.22
CA ASN A 145 -3.05 23.28 -11.21
C ASN A 145 -1.85 22.57 -10.56
N LEU A 146 -2.13 21.50 -9.82
CA LEU A 146 -1.13 20.75 -9.08
C LEU A 146 -0.40 19.74 -9.98
N PRO A 147 0.92 19.55 -9.76
CA PRO A 147 1.70 18.57 -10.52
C PRO A 147 1.34 17.14 -10.14
N ARG A 148 1.73 16.18 -10.98
CA ARG A 148 1.60 14.76 -10.68
C ARG A 148 2.35 14.37 -9.40
N ALA A 149 1.83 13.40 -8.66
CA ALA A 149 2.47 12.93 -7.43
C ALA A 149 3.63 11.96 -7.69
N ASN A 150 3.54 11.14 -8.75
CA ASN A 150 4.55 10.16 -9.09
C ASN A 150 4.83 10.19 -10.60
N GLU A 151 6.10 9.98 -10.99
CA GLU A 151 6.53 10.00 -12.38
C GLU A 151 7.28 8.74 -12.78
N ARG A 152 6.53 7.65 -13.03
CA ARG A 152 7.06 6.42 -13.64
C ARG A 152 8.31 5.91 -12.93
N TYR A 153 8.21 5.85 -11.61
CA TYR A 153 9.27 5.41 -10.72
C TYR A 153 9.78 3.99 -11.05
N LEU A 154 8.95 3.13 -11.68
CA LEU A 154 9.35 1.81 -12.20
C LEU A 154 10.42 1.87 -13.30
N LEU A 155 10.56 3.00 -13.99
CA LEU A 155 11.55 3.21 -15.07
C LEU A 155 12.76 4.03 -14.60
N ALA A 156 12.98 4.12 -13.29
CA ALA A 156 14.13 4.80 -12.72
C ALA A 156 15.43 4.05 -13.01
N THR A 157 16.45 4.78 -13.45
CA THR A 157 17.77 4.21 -13.81
C THR A 157 18.82 4.28 -12.70
N SER A 158 18.50 4.95 -11.60
CA SER A 158 19.33 5.08 -10.42
C SER A 158 18.48 5.46 -9.21
N PHE A 159 19.04 5.35 -8.01
CA PHE A 159 18.36 5.73 -6.78
C PHE A 159 18.08 7.23 -6.67
N THR A 160 18.95 8.09 -7.22
CA THR A 160 18.66 9.53 -7.31
C THR A 160 17.54 9.80 -8.32
N ASP A 161 17.47 9.05 -9.42
CA ASP A 161 16.37 9.16 -10.38
C ASP A 161 15.05 8.67 -9.78
N LEU A 162 15.09 7.59 -9.01
CA LEU A 162 13.95 7.06 -8.25
C LEU A 162 13.42 8.09 -7.25
N TRP A 163 14.32 8.69 -6.43
CA TRP A 163 13.96 9.72 -5.44
C TRP A 163 13.34 10.97 -6.06
N ARG A 164 13.65 11.28 -7.33
CA ARG A 164 13.01 12.39 -8.06
C ARG A 164 11.61 12.07 -8.59
N ARG A 165 11.31 10.78 -8.76
CA ARG A 165 10.12 10.28 -9.45
C ARG A 165 9.05 9.73 -8.50
N ALA A 166 9.46 9.14 -7.38
CA ALA A 166 8.57 8.62 -6.36
C ALA A 166 8.24 9.73 -5.36
N ASN A 167 6.94 9.89 -5.04
CA ASN A 167 6.40 10.84 -4.07
C ASN A 167 7.03 12.25 -4.18
N ILE A 168 6.77 12.93 -5.29
CA ILE A 168 7.36 14.24 -5.61
C ILE A 168 7.04 15.27 -4.52
N TYR A 169 5.83 15.25 -3.99
CA TYR A 169 5.38 16.11 -2.89
C TYR A 169 6.23 15.94 -1.63
N TRP A 170 6.46 14.70 -1.20
CA TRP A 170 7.34 14.41 -0.07
C TRP A 170 8.77 14.87 -0.32
N LYS A 171 9.32 14.56 -1.51
CA LYS A 171 10.67 15.00 -1.89
C LYS A 171 10.78 16.52 -1.86
N ASP A 172 9.82 17.26 -2.40
CA ASP A 172 9.82 18.72 -2.41
C ASP A 172 9.76 19.30 -0.99
N PHE A 173 8.92 18.73 -0.13
CA PHE A 173 8.87 19.06 1.30
C PHE A 173 10.22 18.85 1.98
N MET A 174 10.80 17.65 1.85
CA MET A 174 12.09 17.32 2.45
C MET A 174 13.21 18.23 1.92
N GLN A 175 13.14 18.60 0.65
CA GLN A 175 14.10 19.52 0.05
C GLN A 175 13.97 20.92 0.65
N LYS A 176 12.75 21.42 0.77
CA LYS A 176 12.44 22.77 1.26
C LYS A 176 12.78 22.96 2.74
N ILE A 177 12.38 22.01 3.58
CA ILE A 177 12.46 22.15 5.04
C ILE A 177 13.81 21.68 5.59
N PHE A 178 14.37 20.59 5.06
CA PHE A 178 15.58 20.00 5.60
C PHE A 178 16.80 20.21 4.69
N TYR A 179 16.69 19.90 3.39
CA TYR A 179 17.85 19.91 2.50
C TYR A 179 18.45 21.31 2.30
N TYR A 180 17.68 22.26 1.75
CA TYR A 180 18.21 23.57 1.40
C TYR A 180 18.69 24.36 2.63
N PRO A 181 17.95 24.42 3.75
CA PRO A 181 18.42 25.13 4.93
C PRO A 181 19.73 24.57 5.48
N THR A 182 19.85 23.24 5.58
CA THR A 182 21.06 22.56 6.07
C THR A 182 22.24 22.77 5.12
N PHE A 183 22.05 22.56 3.82
CA PHE A 183 23.11 22.69 2.85
C PHE A 183 23.65 24.13 2.77
N VAL A 184 22.76 25.13 2.78
CA VAL A 184 23.15 26.54 2.78
C VAL A 184 23.84 26.93 4.08
N TRP A 185 23.38 26.42 5.22
CA TRP A 185 24.02 26.65 6.52
C TRP A 185 25.46 26.09 6.54
N LEU A 186 25.67 24.85 6.10
CA LEU A 186 27.01 24.24 6.00
C LEU A 186 27.91 25.00 5.01
N SER A 187 27.35 25.42 3.87
CA SER A 187 28.06 26.21 2.87
C SER A 187 28.50 27.57 3.43
N LYS A 188 27.65 28.25 4.22
CA LYS A 188 28.02 29.49 4.94
C LYS A 188 29.13 29.28 5.97
N LYS A 189 29.23 28.07 6.54
CA LYS A 189 30.34 27.66 7.41
C LYS A 189 31.61 27.25 6.65
N LYS A 190 31.65 27.46 5.32
CA LYS A 190 32.78 27.12 4.44
C LYS A 190 33.15 25.63 4.45
N ILE A 191 32.18 24.75 4.74
CA ILE A 191 32.36 23.30 4.64
C ILE A 191 32.35 22.91 3.16
N SER A 192 33.15 21.90 2.78
CA SER A 192 33.23 21.47 1.37
C SER A 192 31.87 21.06 0.79
N ASN A 193 31.65 21.25 -0.50
CA ASN A 193 30.38 20.89 -1.16
C ASN A 193 30.03 19.40 -0.99
N THR A 194 31.03 18.52 -1.10
CA THR A 194 30.85 17.07 -0.94
C THR A 194 30.45 16.71 0.48
N THR A 195 31.14 17.27 1.48
CA THR A 195 30.81 17.04 2.90
C THR A 195 29.44 17.62 3.24
N SER A 196 29.12 18.80 2.71
CA SER A 196 27.81 19.44 2.89
C SER A 196 26.67 18.59 2.32
N LEU A 197 26.87 18.01 1.13
CA LEU A 197 25.91 17.09 0.52
C LEU A 197 25.71 15.84 1.40
N ILE A 198 26.80 15.21 1.87
CA ILE A 198 26.73 14.01 2.71
C ILE A 198 25.93 14.29 4.00
N ILE A 199 26.31 15.32 4.75
CA ILE A 199 25.65 15.66 6.01
C ILE A 199 24.17 16.02 5.78
N THR A 200 23.88 16.81 4.75
CA THR A 200 22.50 17.20 4.41
C THR A 200 21.65 15.99 4.07
N MET A 201 22.17 15.06 3.26
CA MET A 201 21.45 13.85 2.88
C MET A 201 21.20 12.94 4.07
N ILE A 202 22.17 12.79 4.98
CA ILE A 202 21.99 12.03 6.23
C ILE A 202 20.83 12.63 7.04
N ILE A 203 20.83 13.95 7.22
CA ILE A 203 19.75 14.65 7.95
C ILE A 203 18.39 14.45 7.27
N VAL A 204 18.32 14.55 5.94
CA VAL A 204 17.07 14.32 5.19
C VAL A 204 16.55 12.90 5.37
N PHE A 205 17.41 11.88 5.35
CA PHE A 205 16.98 10.50 5.55
C PHE A 205 16.59 10.20 6.99
N VAL A 206 17.30 10.74 7.99
CA VAL A 206 16.92 10.64 9.39
C VAL A 206 15.55 11.29 9.63
N ALA A 207 15.34 12.50 9.09
CA ALA A 207 14.05 13.18 9.16
C ALA A 207 12.96 12.41 8.40
N THR A 208 13.28 11.78 7.27
CA THR A 208 12.33 10.95 6.52
C THR A 208 11.86 9.76 7.35
N TRP A 209 12.80 9.01 7.94
CA TRP A 209 12.49 7.88 8.82
C TRP A 209 11.68 8.31 10.04
N PHE A 210 12.10 9.39 10.71
CA PHE A 210 11.40 9.91 11.88
C PHE A 210 9.96 10.32 11.56
N LEU A 211 9.75 11.08 10.47
CA LEU A 211 8.41 11.52 10.07
C LEU A 211 7.56 10.35 9.55
N HIS A 212 8.16 9.32 8.95
CA HIS A 212 7.46 8.08 8.62
C HIS A 212 6.96 7.37 9.89
N SER A 213 7.82 7.20 10.90
CA SER A 213 7.44 6.61 12.19
C SER A 213 6.40 7.47 12.93
N TYR A 214 6.49 8.80 12.83
CA TYR A 214 5.50 9.72 13.37
C TYR A 214 4.15 9.61 12.66
N GLN A 215 4.14 9.51 11.33
CA GLN A 215 2.91 9.23 10.57
C GLN A 215 2.30 7.89 10.98
N TRP A 216 3.13 6.86 11.17
CA TRP A 216 2.70 5.55 11.65
C TRP A 216 2.06 5.63 13.05
N PHE A 217 2.65 6.40 13.97
CA PHE A 217 2.09 6.64 15.30
C PHE A 217 0.66 7.19 15.25
N TRP A 218 0.39 8.16 14.38
CA TRP A 218 -0.97 8.71 14.28
C TRP A 218 -1.94 7.78 13.55
N LEU A 219 -1.47 7.02 12.56
CA LEU A 219 -2.30 6.06 11.83
C LEU A 219 -2.60 4.78 12.64
N ARG A 220 -1.71 4.40 13.56
CA ARG A 220 -1.71 3.08 14.24
C ARG A 220 -1.73 3.14 15.77
N GLY A 221 -1.49 4.30 16.37
CA GLY A 221 -1.41 4.50 17.82
C GLY A 221 -0.05 4.17 18.46
N ALA A 222 0.96 3.72 17.70
CA ALA A 222 2.27 3.33 18.22
C ALA A 222 3.41 3.77 17.29
N PHE A 223 4.56 4.15 17.85
CA PHE A 223 5.75 4.46 17.05
C PHE A 223 6.33 3.18 16.42
N LEU A 224 6.63 3.23 15.12
CA LEU A 224 7.36 2.16 14.46
C LEU A 224 8.85 2.30 14.81
N PHE A 225 9.33 1.44 15.71
CA PHE A 225 10.74 1.35 16.07
C PHE A 225 11.25 -0.08 15.90
N ALA A 226 11.33 -0.51 14.65
CA ALA A 226 11.75 -1.86 14.29
C ALA A 226 13.13 -1.86 13.62
N GLY A 227 13.97 -2.85 13.95
CA GLY A 227 15.32 -2.98 13.38
C GLY A 227 15.33 -3.13 11.85
N TYR A 228 14.38 -3.87 11.29
CA TYR A 228 14.25 -4.03 9.84
C TYR A 228 13.86 -2.73 9.12
N ASP A 229 13.01 -1.89 9.74
CA ASP A 229 12.62 -0.59 9.20
C ASP A 229 13.81 0.39 9.20
N ILE A 230 14.52 0.49 10.33
CA ILE A 230 15.74 1.31 10.42
C ILE A 230 16.79 0.85 9.40
N LEU A 231 16.97 -0.46 9.24
CA LEU A 231 17.91 -1.03 8.27
C LEU A 231 17.50 -0.71 6.83
N PHE A 232 16.22 -0.85 6.48
CA PHE A 232 15.69 -0.48 5.16
C PHE A 232 16.00 0.98 4.82
N TRP A 233 15.63 1.91 5.71
CA TRP A 233 15.86 3.35 5.48
C TRP A 233 17.34 3.70 5.41
N SER A 234 18.18 3.04 6.21
CA SER A 234 19.63 3.22 6.20
C SER A 234 20.26 2.74 4.88
N LEU A 235 19.87 1.57 4.38
CA LEU A 235 20.35 1.05 3.10
C LEU A 235 19.89 1.93 1.93
N LEU A 236 18.63 2.37 1.94
CA LEU A 236 18.11 3.29 0.94
C LEU A 236 18.86 4.63 0.97
N ALA A 237 19.15 5.17 2.16
CA ALA A 237 19.92 6.40 2.32
C ALA A 237 21.32 6.29 1.70
N VAL A 238 22.03 5.19 1.96
CA VAL A 238 23.36 4.93 1.39
C VAL A 238 23.30 4.83 -0.13
N LEU A 239 22.31 4.13 -0.69
CA LEU A 239 22.16 3.97 -2.14
C LEU A 239 21.85 5.30 -2.84
N VAL A 240 20.95 6.10 -2.28
CA VAL A 240 20.61 7.43 -2.81
C VAL A 240 21.80 8.37 -2.69
N LEU A 241 22.52 8.36 -1.56
CA LEU A 241 23.71 9.19 -1.35
C LEU A 241 24.85 8.81 -2.30
N ALA A 242 25.15 7.51 -2.45
CA ALA A 242 26.18 7.02 -3.37
C ALA A 242 25.83 7.40 -4.82
N SER A 243 24.56 7.25 -5.22
CA SER A 243 24.07 7.69 -6.52
C SER A 243 24.20 9.21 -6.70
N ALA A 244 23.86 10.01 -5.69
CA ALA A 244 23.95 11.47 -5.74
C ALA A 244 25.40 11.96 -5.84
N LEU A 245 26.32 11.37 -5.07
CA LEU A 245 27.76 11.66 -5.15
C LEU A 245 28.35 11.30 -6.50
N ARG A 246 27.92 10.17 -7.09
CA ARG A 246 28.32 9.77 -8.44
C ARG A 246 27.82 10.76 -9.50
N GLU A 247 26.58 11.23 -9.40
CA GLU A 247 26.01 12.25 -10.31
C GLU A 247 26.73 13.60 -10.15
N ALA A 248 27.05 14.00 -8.91
CA ALA A 248 27.79 15.23 -8.63
C ALA A 248 29.22 15.21 -9.19
N ARG A 249 29.92 14.07 -9.13
CA ARG A 249 31.29 13.93 -9.64
C ARG A 249 31.36 13.84 -11.17
N LYS A 250 30.49 13.04 -11.80
CA LYS A 250 30.54 12.82 -13.25
C LYS A 250 29.94 13.96 -14.06
N GLY A 251 29.17 14.84 -13.41
CA GLY A 251 28.34 15.82 -14.09
C GLY A 251 27.18 15.15 -14.80
N ARG A 252 26.07 15.88 -14.95
CA ARG A 252 24.93 15.38 -15.71
C ARG A 252 25.20 15.58 -17.19
N ALA A 253 25.32 14.49 -17.95
CA ALA A 253 25.33 14.55 -19.41
C ALA A 253 23.96 15.09 -19.88
N ARG A 254 23.89 16.39 -20.16
CA ARG A 254 22.72 17.03 -20.77
C ARG A 254 22.94 17.04 -22.27
N SER A 255 22.27 16.17 -23.02
CA SER A 255 22.21 16.29 -24.49
C SER A 255 21.17 17.35 -24.84
N LEU A 256 21.58 18.38 -25.60
CA LEU A 256 20.72 19.47 -26.06
C LEU A 256 20.07 19.19 -27.44
N GLY A 257 20.08 17.94 -27.90
CA GLY A 257 19.55 17.55 -29.22
C GLY A 257 18.80 16.21 -29.20
N PRO A 258 18.08 15.88 -30.30
CA PRO A 258 17.39 14.61 -30.42
C PRO A 258 18.40 13.46 -30.34
N GLN A 259 18.32 12.71 -29.24
CA GLN A 259 19.24 11.63 -28.94
C GLN A 259 18.93 10.45 -29.86
N ARG A 260 19.86 10.10 -30.76
CA ARG A 260 19.75 8.86 -31.54
C ARG A 260 20.08 7.69 -30.62
N TRP A 261 19.06 6.91 -30.27
CA TRP A 261 19.21 5.75 -29.40
C TRP A 261 19.82 4.58 -30.18
N THR A 262 20.96 4.06 -29.72
CA THR A 262 21.50 2.80 -30.23
C THR A 262 20.95 1.62 -29.42
N LEU A 263 20.99 0.40 -29.97
CA LEU A 263 20.65 -0.81 -29.21
C LEU A 263 21.49 -0.93 -27.93
N LYS A 264 22.76 -0.51 -27.97
CA LYS A 264 23.63 -0.46 -26.80
C LYS A 264 23.08 0.48 -25.72
N ASP A 265 22.59 1.65 -26.09
CA ASP A 265 22.01 2.61 -25.15
C ASP A 265 20.76 2.04 -24.49
N ILE A 266 19.87 1.43 -25.27
CA ILE A 266 18.64 0.79 -24.78
C ILE A 266 18.97 -0.36 -23.83
N SER A 267 19.93 -1.22 -24.18
CA SER A 267 20.37 -2.33 -23.32
C SER A 267 20.99 -1.84 -22.02
N VAL A 268 21.87 -0.83 -22.07
CA VAL A 268 22.46 -0.23 -20.85
C VAL A 268 21.39 0.38 -19.96
N LEU A 269 20.37 1.00 -20.56
CA LEU A 269 19.25 1.59 -19.85
C LEU A 269 18.35 0.54 -19.21
N GLY A 270 18.05 -0.52 -19.95
CA GLY A 270 17.29 -1.68 -19.49
C GLY A 270 17.95 -2.34 -18.29
N VAL A 271 19.26 -2.58 -18.36
CA VAL A 271 20.05 -3.15 -17.25
C VAL A 271 20.03 -2.22 -16.02
N LYS A 272 20.18 -0.90 -16.21
CA LYS A 272 20.09 0.08 -15.11
C LYS A 272 18.70 0.11 -14.45
N ASN A 273 17.64 0.07 -15.26
CA ASN A 273 16.26 0.00 -14.77
C ASN A 273 16.04 -1.29 -13.98
N SER A 274 16.41 -2.43 -14.55
CA SER A 274 16.28 -3.74 -13.91
C SER A 274 17.08 -3.81 -12.61
N ALA A 275 18.31 -3.27 -12.58
CA ALA A 275 19.11 -3.18 -11.35
C ALA A 275 18.46 -2.32 -10.28
N THR A 276 17.95 -1.13 -10.65
CA THR A 276 17.29 -0.24 -9.69
C THR A 276 16.01 -0.87 -9.15
N LEU A 277 15.19 -1.49 -10.02
CA LEU A 277 13.96 -2.17 -9.65
C LEU A 277 14.25 -3.40 -8.77
N PHE A 278 15.17 -4.26 -9.18
CA PHE A 278 15.55 -5.46 -8.44
C PHE A 278 16.02 -5.10 -7.03
N THR A 279 16.95 -4.16 -6.90
CA THR A 279 17.43 -3.70 -5.58
C THR A 279 16.30 -3.08 -4.76
N LEU A 280 15.40 -2.31 -5.38
CA LEU A 280 14.26 -1.73 -4.68
C LEU A 280 13.29 -2.81 -4.17
N THR A 281 12.96 -3.80 -5.00
CA THR A 281 12.09 -4.92 -4.62
C THR A 281 12.75 -5.82 -3.56
N PHE A 282 14.07 -5.99 -3.62
CA PHE A 282 14.86 -6.66 -2.58
C PHE A 282 14.79 -5.93 -1.24
N LEU A 283 14.98 -4.61 -1.24
CA LEU A 283 14.82 -3.80 -0.02
C LEU A 283 13.37 -3.84 0.47
N TRP A 284 12.40 -3.90 -0.42
CA TRP A 284 10.99 -4.00 -0.06
C TRP A 284 10.65 -5.30 0.67
N THR A 285 11.31 -6.43 0.35
CA THR A 285 11.10 -7.67 1.13
C THR A 285 11.62 -7.55 2.55
N LEU A 286 12.70 -6.81 2.77
CA LEU A 286 13.21 -6.49 4.12
C LEU A 286 12.24 -5.59 4.88
N TRP A 287 11.68 -4.58 4.21
CA TRP A 287 10.69 -3.68 4.83
C TRP A 287 9.36 -4.38 5.14
N SER A 288 9.04 -5.45 4.42
CA SER A 288 7.80 -6.22 4.57
C SER A 288 7.92 -7.42 5.52
N SER A 289 9.11 -7.73 6.04
CA SER A 289 9.32 -8.86 6.94
C SER A 289 9.01 -8.51 8.39
N THR A 290 8.68 -9.52 9.20
CA THR A 290 8.42 -9.30 10.63
C THR A 290 9.69 -9.39 11.48
N SER A 291 10.72 -10.06 10.95
CA SER A 291 12.04 -10.17 11.56
C SER A 291 13.14 -10.28 10.50
N ILE A 292 14.40 -10.11 10.93
CA ILE A 292 15.57 -10.31 10.06
C ILE A 292 15.79 -11.79 9.78
N GLU A 293 15.48 -12.67 10.73
CA GLU A 293 15.62 -14.12 10.57
C GLU A 293 14.64 -14.66 9.54
N GLU A 294 13.36 -14.31 9.66
CA GLU A 294 12.33 -14.65 8.65
C GLU A 294 12.77 -14.15 7.26
N TRP A 295 13.28 -12.91 7.19
CA TRP A 295 13.80 -12.37 5.94
C TRP A 295 14.96 -13.16 5.34
N LEU A 296 15.88 -13.68 6.17
CA LEU A 296 16.97 -14.53 5.67
C LEU A 296 16.45 -15.87 5.14
N LEU A 297 15.45 -16.46 5.82
CA LEU A 297 14.84 -17.73 5.41
C LEU A 297 14.08 -17.64 4.09
N LEU A 298 13.48 -16.48 3.78
CA LEU A 298 12.82 -16.20 2.50
C LEU A 298 13.71 -16.48 1.28
N TRP A 299 15.03 -16.31 1.42
CA TRP A 299 15.98 -16.49 0.32
C TRP A 299 16.42 -17.93 0.11
N SER A 300 15.98 -18.87 0.94
CA SER A 300 16.42 -20.27 0.85
C SER A 300 16.24 -20.91 -0.53
N PRO A 301 15.15 -20.68 -1.30
CA PRO A 301 15.01 -21.28 -2.65
C PRO A 301 16.02 -20.71 -3.65
N ALA A 302 16.42 -19.45 -3.47
CA ALA A 302 17.36 -18.74 -4.33
C ALA A 302 18.83 -19.16 -4.12
N LEU A 303 19.16 -19.83 -3.02
CA LEU A 303 20.53 -20.28 -2.73
C LEU A 303 20.96 -21.48 -3.59
N SER A 304 20.01 -22.18 -4.21
CA SER A 304 20.29 -23.25 -5.17
C SER A 304 20.84 -22.69 -6.49
N PHE A 305 21.64 -23.49 -7.22
CA PHE A 305 22.15 -23.10 -8.54
C PHE A 305 21.01 -22.78 -9.52
N GLN A 306 19.95 -23.59 -9.53
CA GLN A 306 18.76 -23.36 -10.35
C GLN A 306 18.01 -22.08 -9.93
N GLY A 307 17.96 -21.78 -8.62
CA GLY A 307 17.39 -20.54 -8.11
C GLY A 307 18.16 -19.31 -8.59
N LEU A 308 19.48 -19.31 -8.45
CA LEU A 308 20.32 -18.22 -8.98
C LEU A 308 20.14 -18.03 -10.49
N GLN A 309 20.11 -19.12 -11.27
CA GLN A 309 19.84 -19.04 -12.71
C GLN A 309 18.48 -18.40 -13.00
N THR A 310 17.44 -18.79 -12.27
CA THR A 310 16.09 -18.24 -12.45
C THR A 310 16.04 -16.74 -12.18
N ILE A 311 16.70 -16.27 -11.10
CA ILE A 311 16.81 -14.84 -10.78
C ILE A 311 17.57 -14.08 -11.88
N ILE A 312 18.67 -14.63 -12.38
CA ILE A 312 19.47 -14.01 -13.44
C ILE A 312 18.65 -13.90 -14.73
N ILE A 313 17.93 -14.95 -15.12
CA ILE A 313 17.06 -14.94 -16.29
C ILE A 313 15.96 -13.89 -16.12
N ALA A 314 15.26 -13.89 -14.99
CA ALA A 314 14.22 -12.90 -14.69
C ALA A 314 14.75 -11.46 -14.75
N PHE A 315 15.97 -11.23 -14.22
CA PHE A 315 16.64 -9.93 -14.27
C PHE A 315 16.89 -9.45 -15.70
N PHE A 316 17.39 -10.32 -16.59
CA PHE A 316 17.65 -9.96 -17.99
C PHE A 316 16.37 -9.82 -18.81
N VAL A 317 15.34 -10.63 -18.55
CA VAL A 317 14.02 -10.47 -19.16
C VAL A 317 13.42 -9.11 -18.76
N ALA A 318 13.47 -8.76 -17.47
CA ALA A 318 13.04 -7.44 -17.00
C ALA A 318 13.87 -6.31 -17.65
N ALA A 319 15.18 -6.49 -17.83
CA ALA A 319 16.03 -5.50 -18.50
C ALA A 319 15.59 -5.26 -19.95
N ILE A 320 15.26 -6.32 -20.71
CA ILE A 320 14.77 -6.20 -22.08
C ILE A 320 13.42 -5.47 -22.11
N ILE A 321 12.47 -5.88 -21.27
CA ILE A 321 11.12 -5.28 -21.21
C ILE A 321 11.21 -3.80 -20.83
N LEU A 322 11.91 -3.47 -19.75
CA LEU A 322 12.03 -2.10 -19.26
C LEU A 322 12.84 -1.20 -20.22
N GLY A 323 13.83 -1.77 -20.90
CA GLY A 323 14.57 -1.09 -21.97
C GLY A 323 13.66 -0.75 -23.15
N ALA A 324 12.88 -1.73 -23.63
CA ALA A 324 11.93 -1.55 -24.73
C ALA A 324 10.83 -0.53 -24.38
N LEU A 325 10.23 -0.63 -23.19
CA LEU A 325 9.20 0.32 -22.73
C LEU A 325 9.72 1.76 -22.69
N LYS A 326 10.96 1.95 -22.22
CA LYS A 326 11.57 3.28 -22.18
C LYS A 326 11.89 3.80 -23.57
N TRP A 327 12.39 2.94 -24.46
CA TRP A 327 12.66 3.30 -25.85
C TRP A 327 11.39 3.72 -26.60
N ILE A 328 10.29 2.95 -26.48
CA ILE A 328 8.97 3.28 -27.05
C ILE A 328 8.51 4.65 -26.56
N TYR A 329 8.72 4.95 -25.28
CA TYR A 329 8.31 6.21 -24.71
C TYR A 329 9.14 7.40 -25.21
N GLU A 330 10.46 7.25 -25.28
CA GLU A 330 11.38 8.32 -25.69
C GLU A 330 11.43 8.52 -27.20
N ASN A 331 10.84 7.60 -27.99
CA ASN A 331 10.71 7.68 -29.44
C ASN A 331 9.22 7.62 -29.89
N PRO A 332 8.45 8.70 -29.69
CA PRO A 332 7.01 8.71 -30.01
C PRO A 332 6.70 8.54 -31.50
N SER A 333 7.69 8.64 -32.40
CA SER A 333 7.51 8.51 -33.84
C SER A 333 6.97 7.14 -34.27
N TRP A 334 7.17 6.09 -33.46
CA TRP A 334 6.60 4.76 -33.69
C TRP A 334 5.17 4.59 -33.17
N VAL A 335 4.70 5.48 -32.28
CA VAL A 335 3.37 5.39 -31.62
C VAL A 335 2.42 6.51 -32.06
N ALA A 336 2.92 7.62 -32.60
CA ALA A 336 2.09 8.68 -33.19
C ALA A 336 2.87 9.48 -34.25
N SER A 337 2.55 9.23 -35.52
CA SER A 337 2.82 10.14 -36.65
C SER A 337 1.86 11.36 -36.67
N SER A 338 0.92 11.45 -35.74
CA SER A 338 0.06 12.61 -35.57
C SER A 338 0.79 13.67 -34.74
N LYS A 339 0.97 14.87 -35.32
CA LYS A 339 1.34 16.09 -34.57
C LYS A 339 0.47 16.15 -33.32
N LYS A 340 1.07 16.01 -32.13
CA LYS A 340 0.38 16.13 -30.84
C LYS A 340 -0.16 17.55 -30.65
N THR A 341 -1.30 17.83 -31.26
CA THR A 341 -2.23 18.81 -30.71
C THR A 341 -2.77 18.17 -29.44
N GLN A 342 -2.64 18.87 -28.30
CA GLN A 342 -3.32 18.46 -27.08
C GLN A 342 -4.80 18.25 -27.46
N PRO A 343 -5.40 17.07 -27.21
CA PRO A 343 -6.82 16.87 -27.50
C PRO A 343 -7.60 17.99 -26.82
N LYS A 344 -8.57 18.56 -27.53
CA LYS A 344 -9.41 19.63 -26.97
C LYS A 344 -10.05 19.08 -25.69
N TYR A 345 -10.23 19.92 -24.67
CA TYR A 345 -10.77 19.51 -23.37
C TYR A 345 -11.95 18.54 -23.46
N PHE A 346 -12.94 18.83 -24.32
CA PHE A 346 -14.11 17.96 -24.52
C PHE A 346 -13.76 16.55 -25.02
N GLN A 347 -12.75 16.39 -25.86
CA GLN A 347 -12.29 15.06 -26.32
C GLN A 347 -11.66 14.28 -25.17
N SER A 348 -10.83 14.93 -24.34
CA SER A 348 -10.27 14.27 -23.15
C SER A 348 -11.32 13.99 -22.09
N ALA A 349 -12.28 14.89 -21.88
CA ALA A 349 -13.38 14.69 -20.96
C ALA A 349 -14.25 13.50 -21.40
N LEU A 350 -14.59 13.41 -22.69
CA LEU A 350 -15.32 12.26 -23.23
C LEU A 350 -14.53 10.96 -23.13
N LEU A 351 -13.25 10.96 -23.51
CA LEU A 351 -12.42 9.76 -23.49
C LEU A 351 -12.15 9.26 -22.07
N TYR A 352 -11.52 10.09 -21.23
CA TYR A 352 -11.08 9.67 -19.90
C TYR A 352 -12.23 9.71 -18.89
N GLY A 353 -13.10 10.72 -18.95
CA GLY A 353 -14.29 10.78 -18.11
C GLY A 353 -15.27 9.66 -18.46
N GLY A 354 -15.49 9.40 -19.76
CA GLY A 354 -16.27 8.25 -20.22
C GLY A 354 -15.66 6.92 -19.79
N ALA A 355 -14.34 6.74 -19.93
CA ALA A 355 -13.67 5.52 -19.47
C ALA A 355 -13.78 5.31 -17.95
N THR A 356 -13.58 6.36 -17.15
CA THR A 356 -13.78 6.31 -15.70
C THR A 356 -15.24 5.96 -15.37
N LEU A 357 -16.21 6.59 -16.03
CA LEU A 357 -17.63 6.28 -15.81
C LEU A 357 -17.96 4.84 -16.20
N SER A 358 -17.43 4.33 -17.31
CA SER A 358 -17.60 2.93 -17.71
C SER A 358 -17.04 1.96 -16.68
N ILE A 359 -15.87 2.25 -16.10
CA ILE A 359 -15.28 1.45 -15.01
C ILE A 359 -16.21 1.45 -13.79
N LEU A 360 -16.74 2.61 -13.40
CA LEU A 360 -17.64 2.72 -12.25
C LEU A 360 -18.98 1.98 -12.50
N LEU A 361 -19.52 2.08 -13.70
CA LEU A 361 -20.73 1.36 -14.10
C LEU A 361 -20.51 -0.16 -14.11
N LEU A 362 -19.40 -0.64 -14.66
CA LEU A 362 -19.04 -2.06 -14.62
C LEU A 362 -18.89 -2.58 -13.19
N GLY A 363 -18.43 -1.74 -12.26
CA GLY A 363 -18.36 -2.07 -10.83
C GLY A 363 -19.71 -2.07 -10.10
N SER A 364 -20.81 -1.68 -10.74
CA SER A 364 -22.14 -1.68 -10.12
C SER A 364 -22.70 -3.11 -10.02
N PRO A 365 -23.23 -3.53 -8.84
CA PRO A 365 -23.93 -4.81 -8.69
C PRO A 365 -25.05 -5.02 -9.70
N VAL A 366 -25.71 -3.96 -10.14
CA VAL A 366 -26.80 -4.05 -11.13
C VAL A 366 -26.29 -4.50 -12.50
N ILE A 367 -25.04 -4.16 -12.84
CA ILE A 367 -24.45 -4.41 -14.15
C ILE A 367 -23.69 -5.73 -14.15
N TYR A 368 -22.75 -5.93 -13.22
CA TYR A 368 -21.93 -7.15 -13.26
C TYR A 368 -22.72 -8.42 -12.91
N ASN A 369 -23.85 -8.33 -12.19
CA ASN A 369 -24.73 -9.48 -11.97
C ASN A 369 -25.44 -9.97 -13.25
N ARG A 370 -25.39 -9.20 -14.34
CA ARG A 370 -25.91 -9.60 -15.66
C ARG A 370 -24.84 -10.26 -16.54
N LEU A 371 -23.59 -10.32 -16.08
CA LEU A 371 -22.51 -10.97 -16.79
C LEU A 371 -22.44 -12.46 -16.43
N ASP A 372 -21.76 -13.24 -17.27
CA ASP A 372 -21.46 -14.64 -17.00
C ASP A 372 -20.63 -14.82 -15.72
N GLU A 373 -20.63 -16.04 -15.15
CA GLU A 373 -20.05 -16.33 -13.83
C GLU A 373 -18.58 -15.90 -13.69
N GLY A 374 -17.74 -16.10 -14.72
CA GLY A 374 -16.33 -15.74 -14.68
C GLY A 374 -16.10 -14.23 -14.46
N PRO A 375 -16.54 -13.35 -15.40
CA PRO A 375 -16.46 -11.90 -15.22
C PRO A 375 -17.19 -11.38 -13.99
N LYS A 376 -18.34 -11.96 -13.64
CA LYS A 376 -19.11 -11.61 -12.44
C LYS A 376 -18.28 -11.83 -11.17
N ASN A 377 -17.69 -13.00 -11.01
CA ASN A 377 -16.90 -13.35 -9.82
C ASN A 377 -15.64 -12.47 -9.72
N PHE A 378 -14.95 -12.24 -10.84
CA PHE A 378 -13.78 -11.36 -10.87
C PHE A 378 -14.12 -9.92 -10.50
N ILE A 379 -15.20 -9.34 -11.06
CA ILE A 379 -15.63 -7.97 -10.74
C ILE A 379 -16.11 -7.88 -9.29
N SER A 380 -16.85 -8.88 -8.81
CA SER A 380 -17.28 -8.96 -7.41
C SER A 380 -16.07 -8.99 -6.47
N ASP A 381 -15.05 -9.78 -6.78
CA ASP A 381 -13.81 -9.87 -5.99
C ASP A 381 -13.09 -8.52 -5.86
N ILE A 382 -12.93 -7.80 -6.97
CA ILE A 382 -12.23 -6.50 -6.95
C ILE A 382 -13.09 -5.34 -6.42
N THR A 383 -14.41 -5.48 -6.35
CA THR A 383 -15.30 -4.42 -5.85
C THR A 383 -15.64 -4.57 -4.37
N THR A 384 -15.70 -5.80 -3.86
CA THR A 384 -15.95 -6.07 -2.45
C THR A 384 -14.71 -5.82 -1.59
N GLN A 385 -14.91 -5.37 -0.35
CA GLN A 385 -13.83 -5.28 0.64
C GLN A 385 -13.71 -6.63 1.33
N ARG A 386 -12.94 -7.54 0.75
CA ARG A 386 -12.52 -8.78 1.42
C ARG A 386 -11.03 -8.72 1.76
N LEU A 387 -10.66 -9.43 2.84
CA LEU A 387 -9.25 -9.66 3.16
C LEU A 387 -8.62 -10.50 2.04
N SER A 388 -7.39 -10.16 1.64
CA SER A 388 -6.58 -11.08 0.86
C SER A 388 -6.21 -12.30 1.73
N ASN A 389 -5.81 -13.41 1.11
CA ASN A 389 -5.38 -14.60 1.86
C ASN A 389 -4.25 -14.25 2.85
N ARG A 390 -3.27 -13.47 2.40
CA ARG A 390 -2.19 -12.95 3.25
C ARG A 390 -2.72 -12.05 4.36
N ASP A 391 -3.65 -11.14 4.08
CA ASP A 391 -4.20 -10.26 5.12
C ASP A 391 -5.00 -11.06 6.16
N ALA A 392 -5.68 -12.14 5.76
CA ALA A 392 -6.35 -13.06 6.67
C ALA A 392 -5.35 -13.84 7.54
N GLU A 393 -4.24 -14.31 6.97
CA GLU A 393 -3.17 -14.97 7.73
C GLU A 393 -2.44 -14.02 8.67
N LEU A 394 -2.15 -12.79 8.22
CA LEU A 394 -1.60 -11.73 9.08
C LEU A 394 -2.58 -11.34 10.19
N LEU A 395 -3.89 -11.33 9.93
CA LEU A 395 -4.90 -11.13 10.97
C LEU A 395 -4.87 -12.25 12.00
N GLN A 396 -4.80 -13.50 11.54
CA GLN A 396 -4.71 -14.66 12.41
C GLN A 396 -3.43 -14.62 13.25
N ARG A 397 -2.27 -14.34 12.65
CA ARG A 397 -0.99 -14.20 13.36
C ARG A 397 -1.04 -13.03 14.35
N GLY A 398 -1.53 -11.86 13.92
CA GLY A 398 -1.67 -10.67 14.76
C GLY A 398 -2.61 -10.87 15.95
N TYR A 399 -3.70 -11.62 15.79
CA TYR A 399 -4.59 -12.02 16.88
C TYR A 399 -3.85 -12.81 17.97
N TYR A 400 -2.99 -13.75 17.59
CA TYR A 400 -2.15 -14.48 18.56
C TYR A 400 -1.02 -13.63 19.14
N GLU A 401 -0.48 -12.68 18.37
CA GLU A 401 0.56 -11.75 18.82
C GLU A 401 0.02 -10.68 19.79
N ASP A 402 -1.24 -10.25 19.65
CA ASP A 402 -1.92 -9.30 20.55
C ASP A 402 -2.26 -9.92 21.92
N LEU A 403 -2.58 -11.21 21.95
CA LEU A 403 -2.64 -11.99 23.20
C LEU A 403 -1.29 -11.98 23.96
N ILE A 404 -0.19 -11.68 23.26
CA ILE A 404 1.18 -11.59 23.79
C ILE A 404 1.65 -10.11 23.87
N GLY A 405 0.78 -9.14 23.53
CA GLY A 405 1.06 -7.70 23.62
C GLY A 405 1.99 -7.14 22.54
N VAL A 406 2.14 -7.84 21.40
CA VAL A 406 3.03 -7.40 20.30
C VAL A 406 2.21 -6.65 19.26
N ASN A 407 2.18 -5.32 19.39
CA ASN A 407 1.49 -4.39 18.48
C ASN A 407 2.00 -4.50 17.02
N ARG A 408 1.33 -5.30 16.19
CA ARG A 408 1.59 -5.42 14.75
C ARG A 408 0.28 -5.52 14.00
N PHE A 409 -0.19 -4.42 13.42
CA PHE A 409 -1.50 -4.42 12.78
C PHE A 409 -1.48 -3.69 11.41
N ASN A 410 -2.23 -4.24 10.44
CA ASN A 410 -2.52 -3.68 9.11
C ASN A 410 -3.76 -2.73 9.15
N SER A 411 -3.82 -1.75 8.25
CA SER A 411 -4.92 -0.78 8.10
C SER A 411 -6.30 -1.39 7.81
N GLU A 412 -6.36 -2.49 7.05
CA GLU A 412 -7.65 -3.15 6.74
C GLU A 412 -8.19 -3.93 7.93
N LEU A 413 -7.29 -4.44 8.79
CA LEU A 413 -7.66 -5.13 10.02
C LEU A 413 -8.24 -4.17 11.05
N TRP A 414 -7.75 -2.92 11.08
CA TRP A 414 -8.27 -1.90 11.99
C TRP A 414 -9.75 -1.58 11.72
N ASP A 415 -10.19 -1.60 10.46
CA ASP A 415 -11.61 -1.37 10.12
C ASP A 415 -12.53 -2.52 10.58
N VAL A 416 -11.99 -3.74 10.69
CA VAL A 416 -12.70 -4.88 11.27
C VAL A 416 -12.75 -4.76 12.80
N TYR A 417 -11.62 -4.43 13.44
CA TYR A 417 -11.54 -4.25 14.89
C TYR A 417 -12.35 -3.03 15.40
N SER A 418 -12.40 -1.94 14.65
CA SER A 418 -13.14 -0.72 15.03
C SER A 418 -14.66 -0.86 14.92
N LYS A 419 -15.14 -1.88 14.20
CA LYS A 419 -16.54 -2.27 14.12
C LYS A 419 -16.96 -3.26 15.20
N ARG A 420 -16.03 -3.74 16.04
CA ARG A 420 -16.32 -4.65 17.16
C ARG A 420 -17.13 -3.89 18.23
N PRO A 421 -18.32 -4.38 18.61
CA PRO A 421 -19.08 -3.84 19.74
C PRO A 421 -18.25 -3.80 21.03
N THR A 422 -18.54 -2.83 21.89
CA THR A 422 -17.90 -2.68 23.21
C THR A 422 -18.21 -3.84 24.17
N ASP A 423 -19.29 -4.58 23.93
CA ASP A 423 -19.78 -5.72 24.67
C ASP A 423 -19.54 -7.03 23.90
N TRP A 424 -18.28 -7.36 23.64
CA TRP A 424 -17.90 -8.55 22.88
C TRP A 424 -17.20 -9.60 23.76
N PRO A 425 -17.98 -10.38 24.54
CA PRO A 425 -17.43 -11.32 25.50
C PRO A 425 -16.60 -12.40 24.80
N LEU A 426 -15.55 -12.85 25.49
CA LEU A 426 -14.81 -14.04 25.10
C LEU A 426 -15.60 -15.30 25.51
N ILE A 427 -15.36 -16.43 24.85
CA ILE A 427 -16.15 -17.65 25.09
C ILE A 427 -15.94 -18.20 26.52
N ASP A 428 -14.74 -18.00 27.08
CA ASP A 428 -14.34 -18.35 28.44
C ASP A 428 -14.97 -17.45 29.52
N GLU A 429 -15.54 -16.32 29.12
CA GLU A 429 -16.32 -15.44 29.99
C GLU A 429 -17.81 -15.83 30.02
N THR A 430 -18.21 -16.88 29.27
CA THR A 430 -19.60 -17.34 29.18
C THR A 430 -19.80 -18.71 29.82
N GLU A 431 -21.06 -19.10 30.01
CA GLU A 431 -21.42 -20.45 30.50
C GLU A 431 -21.10 -21.58 29.52
N ALA A 432 -20.72 -21.26 28.27
CA ALA A 432 -20.35 -22.25 27.26
C ALA A 432 -18.99 -22.92 27.52
N ALA A 433 -18.14 -22.34 28.37
CA ALA A 433 -16.80 -22.85 28.63
C ALA A 433 -16.53 -23.01 30.13
N GLN A 434 -15.65 -23.97 30.45
CA GLN A 434 -15.10 -24.16 31.78
C GLN A 434 -13.59 -24.37 31.69
N PHE A 435 -12.83 -23.77 32.60
CA PHE A 435 -11.41 -24.01 32.73
C PHE A 435 -11.15 -25.39 33.36
N THR A 436 -10.09 -26.05 32.92
CA THR A 436 -9.64 -27.34 33.45
C THR A 436 -8.22 -27.24 33.99
N ASP A 437 -7.94 -27.95 35.08
CA ASP A 437 -6.59 -28.02 35.67
C ASP A 437 -5.66 -29.00 34.94
N ASP A 438 -5.87 -29.21 33.63
CA ASP A 438 -5.09 -30.11 32.79
C ASP A 438 -4.66 -29.46 31.48
N PHE A 439 -3.96 -30.22 30.62
CA PHE A 439 -3.43 -29.72 29.35
C PHE A 439 -4.50 -29.22 28.37
N ARG A 440 -5.79 -29.49 28.60
CA ARG A 440 -6.86 -28.94 27.76
C ARG A 440 -7.09 -27.46 28.05
N LEU A 441 -6.73 -26.99 29.26
CA LEU A 441 -6.88 -25.63 29.80
C LEU A 441 -8.33 -25.15 29.90
N MET A 442 -9.15 -25.44 28.89
CA MET A 442 -10.55 -25.08 28.78
C MET A 442 -11.27 -26.17 27.97
N VAL A 443 -12.49 -26.50 28.38
CA VAL A 443 -13.40 -27.36 27.61
C VAL A 443 -14.76 -26.68 27.48
N LEU A 444 -15.49 -27.03 26.43
CA LEU A 444 -16.87 -26.58 26.26
C LEU A 444 -17.82 -27.38 27.15
N ASN A 445 -18.80 -26.70 27.75
CA ASN A 445 -19.83 -27.32 28.57
C ASN A 445 -20.88 -27.98 27.68
N ALA A 446 -21.07 -29.29 27.86
CA ALA A 446 -22.05 -30.04 27.08
C ALA A 446 -23.49 -29.58 27.34
N ASN A 447 -24.34 -29.67 26.32
CA ASN A 447 -25.76 -29.29 26.36
C ASN A 447 -26.01 -27.82 26.69
N VAL A 448 -25.08 -26.93 26.32
CA VAL A 448 -25.25 -25.49 26.49
C VAL A 448 -25.72 -24.86 25.19
N SER A 449 -26.67 -23.94 25.28
CA SER A 449 -27.14 -23.17 24.12
C SER A 449 -27.32 -21.72 24.55
N ILE A 450 -26.51 -20.83 23.97
CA ILE A 450 -26.44 -19.41 24.32
C ILE A 450 -26.56 -18.53 23.08
N VAL A 451 -26.84 -17.25 23.30
CA VAL A 451 -26.64 -16.23 22.27
C VAL A 451 -25.23 -15.69 22.42
N PHE A 452 -24.39 -15.88 21.40
CA PHE A 452 -23.01 -15.44 21.40
C PHE A 452 -22.72 -14.65 20.12
N HIS A 453 -22.23 -13.41 20.28
CA HIS A 453 -21.98 -12.45 19.19
C HIS A 453 -23.21 -12.18 18.29
N GLY A 454 -24.41 -12.26 18.88
CA GLY A 454 -25.68 -11.99 18.21
C GLY A 454 -26.33 -13.20 17.54
N GLU A 455 -25.64 -14.34 17.49
CA GLU A 455 -26.13 -15.57 16.85
C GLU A 455 -26.31 -16.70 17.87
N GLN A 456 -27.10 -17.70 17.49
CA GLN A 456 -27.28 -18.90 18.30
C GLN A 456 -26.01 -19.74 18.30
N PHE A 457 -25.54 -20.10 19.49
CA PHE A 457 -24.38 -20.95 19.71
C PHE A 457 -24.78 -22.15 20.55
N SER A 458 -24.80 -23.35 19.95
CA SER A 458 -25.19 -24.59 20.63
C SER A 458 -24.05 -25.60 20.72
N ILE A 459 -23.96 -26.26 21.88
CA ILE A 459 -23.01 -27.34 22.18
C ILE A 459 -23.81 -28.60 22.48
N ASN A 460 -23.51 -29.70 21.78
CA ASN A 460 -24.19 -30.97 21.94
C ASN A 460 -23.81 -31.71 23.23
N SER A 461 -24.41 -32.89 23.43
CA SER A 461 -24.17 -33.70 24.63
C SER A 461 -22.72 -34.19 24.80
N TRP A 462 -21.91 -34.12 23.74
CA TRP A 462 -20.50 -34.52 23.72
C TRP A 462 -19.53 -33.36 23.93
N GLY A 463 -20.03 -32.14 24.19
CA GLY A 463 -19.18 -30.96 24.35
C GLY A 463 -18.63 -30.45 23.01
N MET A 464 -19.30 -30.77 21.89
CA MET A 464 -18.92 -30.31 20.56
C MET A 464 -19.95 -29.31 20.02
N ARG A 465 -19.48 -28.29 19.30
CA ARG A 465 -20.36 -27.40 18.55
C ARG A 465 -20.76 -28.04 17.22
N ASP A 466 -21.84 -28.79 17.26
CA ASP A 466 -22.53 -29.39 16.11
C ASP A 466 -23.92 -29.87 16.60
N GLN A 467 -24.70 -30.48 15.72
CA GLN A 467 -25.92 -31.20 16.07
C GLN A 467 -25.64 -32.38 17.02
N GLU A 468 -26.73 -32.94 17.53
CA GLU A 468 -26.68 -34.09 18.42
C GLU A 468 -26.36 -35.39 17.66
N TYR A 469 -25.54 -36.25 18.26
CA TYR A 469 -25.17 -37.55 17.68
C TYR A 469 -25.31 -38.67 18.70
N ALA A 470 -25.70 -39.86 18.26
CA ALA A 470 -25.52 -41.06 19.08
C ALA A 470 -24.02 -41.30 19.34
N LEU A 471 -23.63 -42.01 20.42
CA LEU A 471 -22.22 -42.33 20.62
C LEU A 471 -21.69 -43.32 19.57
N THR A 472 -22.52 -44.28 19.16
CA THR A 472 -22.17 -45.29 18.16
C THR A 472 -22.63 -44.84 16.77
N PRO A 473 -21.74 -44.81 15.75
CA PRO A 473 -22.15 -44.50 14.39
C PRO A 473 -23.06 -45.60 13.82
N PRO A 474 -24.03 -45.27 12.95
CA PRO A 474 -24.75 -46.27 12.18
C PRO A 474 -23.78 -47.11 11.30
N PRO A 475 -24.18 -48.34 10.90
CA PRO A 475 -23.44 -49.11 9.91
C PRO A 475 -23.14 -48.29 8.64
N ASP A 476 -22.01 -48.55 8.00
CA ASP A 476 -21.57 -47.92 6.76
C ASP A 476 -21.46 -46.38 6.80
N THR A 477 -21.27 -45.79 7.99
CA THR A 477 -21.12 -44.34 8.18
C THR A 477 -19.72 -43.97 8.70
N TYR A 478 -19.12 -42.94 8.12
CA TYR A 478 -17.88 -42.33 8.63
C TYR A 478 -18.19 -41.13 9.53
N ARG A 479 -17.43 -40.99 10.63
CA ARG A 479 -17.44 -39.78 11.47
C ARG A 479 -16.18 -38.98 11.25
N ILE A 480 -16.36 -37.69 11.01
CA ILE A 480 -15.30 -36.73 10.79
C ILE A 480 -15.42 -35.67 11.89
N VAL A 481 -14.31 -35.38 12.56
CA VAL A 481 -14.22 -34.26 13.50
C VAL A 481 -13.38 -33.19 12.82
N LEU A 482 -13.92 -31.97 12.75
CA LEU A 482 -13.19 -30.81 12.28
C LEU A 482 -12.49 -30.17 13.49
N VAL A 483 -11.15 -30.10 13.45
CA VAL A 483 -10.35 -29.50 14.54
C VAL A 483 -9.61 -28.30 14.00
N GLY A 484 -9.68 -27.18 14.71
CA GLY A 484 -8.99 -25.96 14.33
C GLY A 484 -9.21 -24.83 15.33
N PRO A 485 -8.78 -23.60 14.97
CA PRO A 485 -9.00 -22.40 15.78
C PRO A 485 -10.48 -22.07 15.99
N SER A 486 -10.78 -21.06 16.82
CA SER A 486 -12.15 -20.63 17.15
C SER A 486 -13.03 -20.28 15.94
N PHE A 487 -12.45 -19.78 14.84
CA PHE A 487 -13.19 -19.53 13.60
C PHE A 487 -13.54 -20.81 12.83
N VAL A 488 -12.77 -21.90 12.97
CA VAL A 488 -13.11 -23.22 12.42
C VAL A 488 -14.26 -23.84 13.20
N MET A 489 -14.30 -23.63 14.52
CA MET A 489 -15.49 -23.91 15.35
C MET A 489 -16.70 -23.02 14.97
N GLY A 490 -16.48 -21.95 14.20
CA GLY A 490 -17.50 -21.02 13.77
C GLY A 490 -18.03 -20.12 14.89
N SER A 491 -17.24 -19.83 15.94
CA SER A 491 -17.73 -19.28 17.21
C SER A 491 -18.73 -18.12 17.11
N GLY A 492 -18.60 -17.23 16.12
CA GLY A 492 -19.47 -16.07 15.94
C GLY A 492 -20.46 -16.13 14.76
N VAL A 493 -20.81 -17.31 14.25
CA VAL A 493 -21.84 -17.50 13.20
C VAL A 493 -22.96 -18.40 13.70
N ALA A 494 -24.11 -18.44 13.00
CA ALA A 494 -25.23 -19.30 13.37
C ALA A 494 -24.90 -20.80 13.21
N ASP A 495 -25.61 -21.66 13.96
CA ASP A 495 -25.39 -23.12 13.97
C ASP A 495 -25.57 -23.79 12.58
N ASP A 496 -26.25 -23.17 11.61
CA ASP A 496 -26.40 -23.69 10.25
C ASP A 496 -25.41 -23.10 9.21
N GLU A 497 -24.56 -22.17 9.67
CA GLU A 497 -23.52 -21.49 8.90
C GLU A 497 -22.09 -21.96 9.25
N ILE A 498 -21.96 -22.92 10.17
CA ILE A 498 -20.69 -23.58 10.48
C ILE A 498 -20.18 -24.42 9.30
N PHE A 499 -18.86 -24.55 9.17
CA PHE A 499 -18.21 -25.18 8.00
C PHE A 499 -18.73 -26.58 7.71
N ASP A 500 -18.92 -27.40 8.74
CA ASP A 500 -19.43 -28.77 8.61
C ASP A 500 -20.92 -28.80 8.20
N ALA A 501 -21.76 -27.88 8.70
CA ALA A 501 -23.15 -27.75 8.26
C ALA A 501 -23.25 -27.35 6.78
N ILE A 502 -22.42 -26.41 6.33
CA ILE A 502 -22.32 -26.01 4.91
C ILE A 502 -21.76 -27.16 4.06
N HIS A 503 -20.71 -27.82 4.54
CA HIS A 503 -20.07 -28.91 3.79
C HIS A 503 -21.03 -30.09 3.61
N ARG A 504 -21.80 -30.46 4.63
CA ARG A 504 -22.86 -31.48 4.54
C ARG A 504 -23.92 -31.15 3.49
N LYS A 505 -24.32 -29.87 3.36
CA LYS A 505 -25.25 -29.43 2.29
C LYS A 505 -24.65 -29.55 0.88
N SER A 506 -23.32 -29.45 0.76
CA SER A 506 -22.61 -29.47 -0.53
C SER A 506 -22.20 -30.87 -1.01
N ILE A 507 -22.02 -31.83 -0.10
CA ILE A 507 -21.64 -33.19 -0.48
C ILE A 507 -22.89 -34.00 -0.88
N LYS A 508 -23.06 -34.19 -2.18
CA LYS A 508 -23.80 -35.35 -2.69
C LYS A 508 -22.83 -36.51 -2.79
N PHE A 509 -22.86 -37.43 -1.83
CA PHE A 509 -22.28 -38.75 -2.07
C PHE A 509 -23.18 -39.43 -3.10
N GLY A 510 -22.61 -39.66 -4.30
CA GLY A 510 -23.27 -40.39 -5.39
C GLY A 510 -23.31 -41.88 -5.12
#